data_AF-A0ABD4KVJ9-F1
#
_entry.id   AF-A0ABD4KVJ9-F1
#
_cell.length_a   1.000
_cell.length_b   1.000
_cell.length_c   1.000
_cell.angle_alpha   90.00
_cell.angle_beta   90.00
_cell.angle_gamma   90.00
#
_symmetry.space_group_name_H-M   'P 1'
#
loop_
_entity.id
_entity.type
_entity.pdbx_description
1 polymer ?
#
loop_
_entity_poly.entity_id
_entity_poly.type
_entity_poly.pdbx_seq_one_letter_code
_entity_poly.pdbx_strand_id
1 'polypeptide(L)' 'AYCGGPYPERVKEVEFNFSSGTASFSYVPELPITSSEIMEFYSMWESNFLSYIGMDCFDEIEVTVD' A
#
# COMPACT_ATOMS: atom_id res chain seq x y z
N ALA A 1 0.49 7.91 0.84
CA ALA A 1 1.07 9.12 1.46
C ALA A 1 0.21 10.35 1.23
N TYR A 2 0.62 11.48 1.82
CA TYR A 2 0.20 12.81 1.41
C TYR A 2 1.01 13.23 0.17
N CYS A 3 0.33 13.70 -0.88
CA CYS A 3 0.97 14.18 -2.12
C CYS A 3 0.42 15.54 -2.53
N GLY A 4 1.27 16.35 -3.17
CA GLY A 4 0.95 17.71 -3.56
C GLY A 4 1.87 18.74 -2.90
N GLY A 5 1.71 20.00 -3.29
CA GLY A 5 2.52 21.12 -2.81
C GLY A 5 2.03 21.67 -1.45
N PRO A 6 1.82 22.99 -1.31
CA PRO A 6 1.46 23.62 -0.03
C PRO A 6 0.19 23.08 0.67
N TYR A 7 -0.70 22.42 -0.08
CA TYR A 7 -1.93 21.81 0.43
C TYR A 7 -1.96 20.34 -0.02
N PRO A 8 -1.27 19.44 0.68
CA PRO A 8 -1.14 18.07 0.23
C PRO A 8 -2.41 17.27 0.56
N GLU A 9 -2.82 16.43 -0.37
CA GLU A 9 -4.00 15.57 -0.23
C GLU A 9 -3.59 14.13 0.08
N ARG A 10 -4.50 13.39 0.71
CA ARG A 10 -4.30 11.96 0.95
C ARG A 10 -4.55 11.19 -0.34
N VAL A 11 -3.53 10.49 -0.84
CA VAL A 11 -3.61 9.73 -2.08
C VAL A 11 -3.33 8.25 -1.87
N LYS A 12 -3.85 7.42 -2.78
CA LYS A 12 -3.46 6.02 -2.92
C LYS A 12 -2.07 5.96 -3.57
N GLU A 13 -1.06 5.81 -2.73
CA GLU A 13 0.34 5.73 -3.19
C GLU A 13 0.68 4.35 -3.75
N VAL A 14 0.19 3.31 -3.07
CA VAL A 14 0.25 1.91 -3.49
C VAL A 14 -1.09 1.24 -3.18
N GLU A 15 -1.57 0.40 -4.09
CA GLU A 15 -2.76 -0.42 -3.91
C GLU A 15 -2.53 -1.81 -4.52
N PHE A 16 -2.83 -2.86 -3.74
CA PHE A 16 -2.84 -4.25 -4.19
C PHE A 16 -4.28 -4.73 -4.26
N ASN A 17 -4.85 -4.79 -5.46
CA ASN A 17 -6.22 -5.25 -5.67
C ASN A 17 -6.24 -6.73 -6.06
N PHE A 18 -6.42 -7.59 -5.05
CA PHE A 18 -6.50 -9.04 -5.25
C PHE A 18 -7.76 -9.49 -6.00
N SER A 19 -8.82 -8.68 -6.02
CA SER A 19 -10.06 -9.01 -6.74
C SER A 19 -9.91 -8.85 -8.25
N SER A 20 -9.22 -7.80 -8.69
CA SER A 20 -8.89 -7.56 -10.10
C SER A 20 -7.58 -8.21 -10.53
N GLY A 21 -6.75 -8.67 -9.58
CA GLY A 21 -5.45 -9.25 -9.86
C GLY A 21 -4.39 -8.22 -10.26
N THR A 22 -4.53 -6.97 -9.81
CA THR A 22 -3.68 -5.87 -10.24
C THR A 22 -3.12 -5.02 -9.09
N ALA A 23 -1.97 -4.40 -9.32
CA ALA A 23 -1.30 -3.48 -8.41
C ALA A 23 -1.14 -2.11 -9.10
N SER A 24 -1.40 -1.04 -8.36
CA SER A 24 -1.25 0.34 -8.85
C SER A 24 -0.34 1.14 -7.93
N PHE A 25 0.41 2.06 -8.54
CA PHE A 25 1.31 2.99 -7.86
C PHE A 25 1.12 4.38 -8.42
N SER A 26 1.41 5.39 -7.61
CA SER A 26 1.42 6.76 -8.10
C SER A 26 2.35 6.92 -9.30
N TYR A 27 1.82 7.44 -10.40
CA TYR A 27 2.53 7.72 -11.66
C TYR A 27 3.04 6.48 -12.43
N VAL A 28 2.66 5.26 -12.04
CA VAL A 28 3.00 4.02 -12.76
C VAL A 28 1.73 3.41 -13.34
N PRO A 29 1.74 2.90 -14.59
CA PRO A 29 0.65 2.10 -15.10
C PRO A 29 0.34 0.90 -14.21
N GLU A 30 -0.90 0.44 -14.22
CA GLU A 30 -1.32 -0.73 -13.47
C GLU A 30 -0.58 -1.99 -13.96
N LEU A 31 -0.12 -2.82 -13.01
CA LEU A 31 0.65 -4.03 -13.27
C LEU A 31 -0.06 -5.26 -12.69
N PRO A 32 0.09 -6.45 -13.29
CA PRO A 32 -0.44 -7.69 -12.69
C PRO A 32 0.23 -7.98 -11.34
N ILE A 33 -0.55 -8.41 -10.33
CA ILE A 33 0.02 -8.80 -9.01
C ILE A 33 0.99 -9.98 -9.08
N THR A 34 0.93 -10.75 -10.16
CA THR A 34 1.77 -11.92 -10.39
C THR A 34 3.10 -11.59 -11.06
N SER A 35 3.37 -10.32 -11.40
CA SER A 35 4.68 -9.97 -11.94
C SER A 35 5.75 -10.09 -10.85
N SER A 36 6.96 -10.49 -11.22
CA SER A 36 8.07 -10.68 -10.27
C SER A 36 8.38 -9.40 -9.50
N GLU A 37 8.35 -8.26 -10.17
CA GLU A 37 8.59 -6.94 -9.58
C GLU A 37 7.56 -6.61 -8.50
N ILE A 38 6.28 -6.93 -8.73
CA ILE A 38 5.21 -6.69 -7.75
C ILE A 38 5.32 -7.66 -6.57
N MET A 39 5.66 -8.92 -6.82
CA MET A 39 5.85 -9.90 -5.74
C MET A 39 7.03 -9.52 -4.82
N GLU A 40 8.15 -9.07 -5.40
CA GLU A 40 9.30 -8.58 -4.64
C GLU A 40 8.94 -7.32 -3.85
N PHE A 41 8.26 -6.36 -4.47
CA PHE A 41 7.81 -5.14 -3.81
C PHE A 41 6.84 -5.45 -2.66
N TYR A 42 5.84 -6.31 -2.89
CA TYR A 42 4.86 -6.69 -1.88
C TYR A 42 5.52 -7.33 -0.66
N SER A 43 6.48 -8.23 -0.88
CA SER A 43 7.25 -8.87 0.21
C SER A 43 7.97 -7.84 1.09
N MET A 44 8.61 -6.84 0.47
CA MET A 44 9.27 -5.76 1.21
C MET A 44 8.25 -4.87 1.94
N TRP A 45 7.16 -4.48 1.28
CA TRP A 45 6.10 -3.66 1.86
C TRP A 45 5.46 -4.34 3.07
N GLU A 46 5.15 -5.63 2.97
CA GLU A 46 4.53 -6.43 4.02
C GLU A 46 5.48 -6.58 5.22
N SER A 47 6.75 -6.90 4.98
CA SER A 47 7.78 -7.00 6.02
C SER A 47 7.93 -5.69 6.81
N ASN A 48 7.93 -4.55 6.10
CA ASN A 48 7.96 -3.24 6.73
C ASN A 48 6.67 -2.96 7.52
N PHE A 49 5.51 -3.24 6.94
CA PHE A 49 4.21 -3.04 7.60
C PHE A 49 4.10 -3.83 8.91
N LEU A 50 4.47 -5.11 8.90
CA LEU A 50 4.49 -5.95 10.11
C LEU A 50 5.49 -5.43 11.16
N SER A 51 6.64 -4.91 10.72
CA SER A 51 7.60 -4.28 11.62
C SER A 51 7.03 -3.03 12.27
N TYR A 52 6.30 -2.19 11.53
CA TYR A 52 5.64 -0.99 12.05
C TYR A 52 4.55 -1.33 13.06
N ILE A 53 3.79 -2.41 12.84
CA ILE A 53 2.85 -2.95 13.83
C ILE A 53 3.60 -3.39 15.09
N GLY A 54 4.71 -4.13 14.96
CA GLY A 54 5.52 -4.55 16.11
C GLY A 54 6.23 -3.42 16.86
N MET A 55 6.30 -2.23 16.27
CA MET A 55 6.88 -1.01 16.84
C MET A 55 5.82 -0.03 17.36
N ASP A 56 4.55 -0.42 17.40
CA ASP A 56 3.42 0.44 17.80
C ASP A 56 3.34 1.76 16.99
N CYS A 57 3.69 1.72 15.69
CA CYS A 57 3.64 2.91 14.83
C CYS A 57 2.21 3.32 14.42
N PHE A 58 1.20 2.50 14.73
CA PHE A 58 -0.20 2.76 14.45
C PHE A 58 -0.98 2.82 15.77
N ASP A 59 -1.28 4.05 16.23
CA ASP A 59 -1.96 4.28 17.52
C ASP A 59 -3.45 3.92 17.49
N GLU A 60 -4.06 3.88 16.30
CA GLU A 60 -5.50 3.70 16.10
C GLU A 60 -5.74 2.62 15.04
N ILE A 61 -6.43 1.54 15.42
CA ILE A 61 -6.79 0.42 14.56
C ILE A 61 -8.28 0.12 14.75
N GLU A 62 -9.06 0.33 13.69
CA GLU A 62 -10.50 0.06 13.68
C GLU A 62 -10.81 -1.19 12.85
N VAL A 63 -11.75 -2.01 13.33
CA VAL A 63 -12.26 -3.20 12.62
C VAL A 63 -13.76 -3.04 12.44
N THR A 64 -14.21 -3.01 11.20
CA THR A 64 -15.63 -2.95 10.84
C THR A 64 -16.07 -4.32 10.33
N VAL A 65 -17.18 -4.83 10.87
CA VAL A 65 -17.83 -6.07 10.43
C VAL A 65 -19.20 -5.70 9.90
N ASP A 66 -19.48 -6.11 8.67
CA ASP A 66 -20.82 -5.99 8.04
C ASP A 66 -21.81 -7.05 8.56
#